data_AF-A0A1C6PFW2-F1
#
_entry.id   AF-A0A1C6PFW2-F1
#
_cell.length_a   1.000
_cell.length_b   1.000
_cell.length_c   1.000
_cell.angle_alpha   90.00
_cell.angle_beta   90.00
_cell.angle_gamma   90.00
#
_symmetry.space_group_name_H-M   'P 1'
#
loop_
_entity.id
_entity.type
_entity.pdbx_description
1 polymer ?
#
loop_
_entity_poly.entity_id
_entity_poly.type
_entity_poly.pdbx_seq_one_letter_code
_entity_poly.pdbx_strand_id
1 'polypeptide(L)'
;MKNRSVAIRDDEVIVKSTFYSTSIPLTNISSISTVVPGSPSDLVGMRVNGVGLPGFRSGWFDSKAGGRLFVDRVAGDYLSIFVNGKPRLALQFSDNQSAAQILSAAIPKEAK
;
A
#
# COMPACT_ATOMS: atom_id res chain seq x y z
N MET A 1 -4.99 0.00 19.47
CA MET A 1 -3.75 -0.51 18.83
C MET A 1 -3.04 0.66 18.14
N LYS A 2 -1.86 1.07 18.60
CA LYS A 2 -1.09 2.23 18.08
C LYS A 2 0.10 1.84 17.17
N ASN A 3 0.12 0.61 16.64
CA ASN A 3 1.30 0.08 15.93
C ASN A 3 1.18 0.09 14.40
N ARG A 4 0.25 0.88 13.85
CA ARG A 4 0.12 1.09 12.40
C ARG A 4 0.62 2.49 12.05
N SER A 5 1.59 2.59 11.15
CA SER A 5 2.13 3.86 10.71
C SER A 5 2.70 3.74 9.30
N VAL A 6 2.52 4.79 8.51
CA VAL A 6 3.25 5.00 7.26
C VAL A 6 4.09 6.25 7.45
N ALA A 7 5.38 6.16 7.17
CA ALA A 7 6.31 7.27 7.28
C ALA A 7 7.16 7.37 6.02
N ILE A 8 7.51 8.59 5.64
CA ILE A 8 8.51 8.86 4.60
C ILE A 8 9.80 9.25 5.30
N ARG A 9 10.87 8.49 5.08
CA ARG A 9 12.20 8.71 5.69
C ARG A 9 13.27 8.22 4.73
N ASP A 10 14.38 8.94 4.64
CA ASP A 10 15.57 8.53 3.87
C ASP A 10 15.22 8.08 2.43
N ASP A 11 14.35 8.84 1.75
CA ASP A 11 13.81 8.54 0.42
C ASP A 11 13.03 7.22 0.28
N GLU A 12 12.54 6.66 1.39
CA GLU A 12 11.70 5.47 1.42
C GLU A 12 10.33 5.74 2.06
N VAL A 13 9.31 5.02 1.56
CA VAL A 13 8.05 4.82 2.25
C VAL A 13 8.18 3.60 3.16
N ILE A 14 8.15 3.83 4.46
CA ILE A 14 8.19 2.78 5.48
C ILE A 14 6.77 2.54 5.98
N VAL A 15 6.26 1.33 5.75
CA VAL A 15 4.96 0.88 6.25
C VAL A 15 5.20 -0.06 7.42
N LYS A 16 4.63 0.28 8.58
CA LYS A 16 4.54 -0.60 9.74
C LYS A 16 3.07 -0.92 9.99
N SER A 17 2.77 -2.20 10.01
CA SER A 17 1.50 -2.73 10.49
C SER A 17 1.73 -3.45 11.83
N THR A 18 0.65 -3.97 12.42
CA THR A 18 0.66 -4.60 13.75
C THR A 18 1.71 -5.73 13.88
N PHE A 19 1.91 -6.52 12.82
CA PHE A 19 2.79 -7.70 12.83
C PHE A 19 3.84 -7.71 11.72
N TYR A 20 3.80 -6.76 10.81
CA TYR A 20 4.63 -6.76 9.62
C TYR A 20 5.12 -5.35 9.30
N SER A 21 6.27 -5.26 8.65
CA SER A 21 6.79 -4.01 8.10
C SER A 21 7.40 -4.23 6.71
N THR A 22 7.37 -3.19 5.90
CA THR A 22 8.05 -3.14 4.60
C THR A 22 8.50 -1.71 4.33
N SER A 23 9.60 -1.55 3.60
CA SER A 23 10.01 -0.26 3.04
C SER A 23 10.12 -0.35 1.53
N ILE A 24 9.84 0.77 0.86
CA ILE A 24 9.91 0.90 -0.59
C ILE A 24 10.57 2.24 -0.93
N PRO A 25 11.63 2.26 -1.76
CA PRO A 25 12.20 3.50 -2.25
C PRO A 25 11.18 4.32 -3.05
N LEU A 26 11.09 5.62 -2.77
CA LEU A 26 10.19 6.55 -3.46
C LEU A 26 10.43 6.57 -4.97
N THR A 27 11.70 6.46 -5.39
CA THR A 27 12.11 6.41 -6.80
C THR A 27 11.53 5.23 -7.57
N ASN A 28 11.19 4.14 -6.88
CA ASN A 28 10.58 2.99 -7.53
C ASN A 28 9.07 3.13 -7.66
N ILE A 29 8.42 4.09 -6.98
CA ILE A 29 6.97 4.27 -7.03
C ILE A 29 6.59 4.84 -8.40
N SER A 30 5.90 4.03 -9.20
CA SER A 30 5.50 4.39 -10.56
C SER A 30 4.10 5.01 -10.63
N SER A 31 3.20 4.64 -9.73
CA SER A 31 1.85 5.23 -9.66
C SER A 31 1.15 4.96 -8.33
N ILE A 32 0.18 5.80 -8.01
CA ILE A 32 -0.68 5.71 -6.82
C ILE A 32 -2.12 5.93 -7.26
N SER A 33 -3.04 5.08 -6.84
CA SER A 33 -4.47 5.23 -7.15
C SER A 33 -5.35 4.78 -5.99
N THR A 34 -6.53 5.39 -5.86
CA THR A 34 -7.56 4.92 -4.93
C THR A 34 -8.31 3.75 -5.57
N VAL A 35 -8.53 2.70 -4.80
CA VAL A 35 -9.22 1.49 -5.24
C VAL A 35 -10.35 1.14 -4.29
N VAL A 36 -11.52 0.91 -4.88
CA VAL A 36 -12.71 0.41 -4.18
C VAL A 36 -12.63 -1.11 -4.07
N PRO A 37 -12.83 -1.71 -2.88
CA PRO A 37 -12.79 -3.15 -2.69
C PRO A 37 -13.80 -3.89 -3.57
N GLY A 38 -13.39 -5.00 -4.19
CA GLY A 38 -14.23 -5.79 -5.09
C GLY A 38 -14.40 -5.21 -6.50
N SER A 39 -13.91 -4.00 -6.77
CA SER A 39 -13.87 -3.45 -8.13
C SER A 39 -12.89 -4.22 -9.03
N PRO A 40 -12.96 -4.08 -10.37
CA PRO A 40 -11.96 -4.65 -11.29
C PRO A 40 -10.51 -4.22 -11.00
N SER A 41 -10.34 -3.05 -10.37
CA SER A 41 -9.03 -2.53 -9.96
C SER A 41 -8.53 -3.10 -8.63
N ASP A 42 -9.36 -3.87 -7.91
CA ASP A 42 -8.96 -4.54 -6.67
C ASP A 42 -8.09 -5.76 -6.97
N LEU A 43 -6.78 -5.56 -6.84
CA LEU A 43 -5.76 -6.57 -7.08
C LEU A 43 -5.41 -7.40 -5.83
N VAL A 44 -6.09 -7.23 -4.70
CA VAL A 44 -5.84 -8.06 -3.51
C VAL A 44 -6.35 -9.48 -3.76
N GLY A 45 -5.42 -10.43 -3.84
CA GLY A 45 -5.70 -11.85 -4.04
C GLY A 45 -5.72 -12.65 -2.73
N MET A 46 -5.24 -13.89 -2.80
CA MET A 46 -5.21 -14.80 -1.66
C MET A 46 -4.16 -14.37 -0.63
N ARG A 47 -4.40 -14.69 0.63
CA ARG A 47 -3.43 -14.42 1.70
C ARG A 47 -2.29 -15.44 1.63
N VAL A 48 -1.04 -14.96 1.64
CA VAL A 48 0.16 -15.79 1.70
C VAL A 48 0.57 -15.99 3.15
N ASN A 49 0.75 -14.88 3.86
CA ASN A 49 0.92 -14.85 5.30
C ASN A 49 0.27 -13.57 5.82
N GLY A 50 -0.32 -13.61 7.01
CA GLY A 50 -1.03 -12.43 7.49
C GLY A 50 -2.03 -12.74 8.57
N VAL A 51 -2.40 -11.69 9.28
CA VAL A 51 -3.48 -11.72 10.26
C VAL A 51 -4.71 -11.13 9.60
N GLY A 52 -5.79 -11.91 9.62
CA GLY A 52 -7.11 -11.47 9.21
C GLY A 52 -8.04 -11.54 10.40
N LEU A 53 -8.55 -10.39 10.81
CA LEU A 53 -9.63 -10.29 11.78
C LEU A 53 -10.88 -9.82 11.04
N PRO A 54 -12.09 -9.97 11.61
CA PRO A 54 -13.29 -9.39 11.04
C PRO A 54 -13.08 -7.91 10.71
N GLY A 55 -13.19 -7.56 9.42
CA GLY A 55 -12.97 -6.21 8.93
C GLY A 55 -11.51 -5.73 8.90
N PHE A 56 -10.49 -6.53 9.21
CA PHE A 56 -9.07 -6.12 9.15
C PHE A 56 -8.20 -7.14 8.42
N ARG A 57 -7.33 -6.64 7.55
CA ARG A 57 -6.38 -7.43 6.76
C ARG A 57 -5.00 -6.78 6.82
N SER A 58 -4.03 -7.52 7.35
CA SER A 58 -2.63 -7.13 7.34
C SER A 58 -1.70 -8.29 7.03
N GLY A 59 -0.70 -8.05 6.17
CA GLY A 59 0.35 -9.01 5.82
C GLY A 59 0.60 -9.08 4.32
N TRP A 60 1.14 -10.20 3.87
CA TRP A 60 1.43 -10.45 2.47
C TRP A 60 0.33 -11.27 1.79
N PHE A 61 -0.12 -10.76 0.66
CA PHE A 61 -1.11 -11.38 -0.19
C PHE A 61 -0.52 -11.57 -1.58
N ASP A 62 -1.03 -12.54 -2.32
CA ASP A 62 -0.80 -12.62 -3.75
C ASP A 62 -1.59 -11.50 -4.42
N SER A 63 -0.98 -10.88 -5.43
CA SER A 63 -1.66 -9.94 -6.30
C SER A 63 -2.40 -10.70 -7.40
N LYS A 64 -3.62 -10.28 -7.74
CA LYS A 64 -4.33 -10.77 -8.93
C LYS A 64 -3.59 -10.45 -10.24
N ALA A 65 -2.72 -9.44 -10.23
CA ALA A 65 -1.82 -9.11 -11.33
C ALA A 65 -0.47 -9.87 -11.27
N GLY A 66 -0.33 -10.82 -10.33
CA GLY A 66 0.89 -11.60 -10.09
C GLY A 66 1.87 -10.93 -9.12
N GLY A 67 2.60 -11.76 -8.38
CA GLY A 67 3.57 -11.33 -7.37
C GLY A 67 2.96 -11.04 -5.99
N ARG A 68 3.78 -10.52 -5.08
CA ARG A 68 3.37 -10.21 -3.69
C ARG A 68 2.92 -8.76 -3.52
N LEU A 69 1.83 -8.59 -2.79
CA LEU A 69 1.21 -7.32 -2.39
C LEU A 69 1.19 -7.24 -0.86
N PHE A 70 1.76 -6.17 -0.31
CA PHE A 70 1.62 -5.87 1.11
C PHE A 70 0.27 -5.19 1.34
N VAL A 71 -0.53 -5.72 2.24
CA VAL A 71 -1.86 -5.20 2.54
C VAL A 71 -1.87 -4.73 3.99
N ASP A 72 -2.37 -3.52 4.22
CA ASP A 72 -2.69 -3.02 5.57
C ASP A 72 -3.95 -2.16 5.50
N ARG A 73 -5.11 -2.83 5.61
CA ARG A 73 -6.42 -2.18 5.49
C ARG A 73 -7.46 -2.78 6.42
N VAL A 74 -8.51 -2.00 6.66
CA VAL A 74 -9.70 -2.43 7.38
C VAL A 74 -10.71 -2.92 6.32
N ALA A 75 -11.82 -2.20 6.08
CA ALA A 75 -12.85 -2.58 5.12
C ALA A 75 -13.07 -1.58 3.99
N GLY A 76 -12.53 -0.36 4.11
CA GLY A 76 -12.81 0.72 3.16
C GLY A 76 -11.91 0.72 1.93
N ASP A 77 -12.09 1.76 1.13
CA ASP A 77 -11.22 2.14 0.02
C ASP A 77 -9.78 2.27 0.49
N TYR A 78 -8.85 1.99 -0.40
CA TYR A 78 -7.43 1.99 -0.09
C TYR A 78 -6.61 2.56 -1.25
N LEU A 79 -5.41 3.02 -0.94
CA LEU A 79 -4.42 3.38 -1.94
C LEU A 79 -3.68 2.14 -2.42
N SER A 80 -3.75 1.89 -3.72
CA SER A 80 -2.88 0.95 -4.42
C SER A 80 -1.64 1.70 -4.88
N ILE A 81 -0.46 1.23 -4.44
CA ILE A 81 0.83 1.82 -4.80
C ILE A 81 1.56 0.81 -5.68
N PHE A 82 1.88 1.26 -6.89
CA PHE A 82 2.65 0.49 -7.86
C PHE A 82 4.10 0.89 -7.80
N VAL A 83 4.96 -0.11 -7.91
CA VAL A 83 6.40 0.01 -7.85
C VAL A 83 6.95 -0.69 -9.08
N ASN A 84 7.72 0.03 -9.90
CA ASN A 84 8.22 -0.46 -11.17
C ASN A 84 7.11 -1.11 -12.02
N GLY A 85 5.93 -0.48 -12.06
CA GLY A 85 4.76 -0.93 -12.82
C GLY A 85 3.99 -2.11 -12.21
N LYS A 86 4.37 -2.62 -11.03
CA LYS A 86 3.69 -3.75 -10.36
C LYS A 86 3.04 -3.31 -9.05
N PRO A 87 1.85 -3.81 -8.70
CA PRO A 87 1.23 -3.47 -7.42
C PRO A 87 2.05 -4.04 -6.26
N ARG A 88 2.37 -3.21 -5.26
CA ARG A 88 3.19 -3.64 -4.10
C ARG A 88 2.62 -3.28 -2.75
N LEU A 89 1.86 -2.19 -2.63
CA LEU A 89 1.19 -1.83 -1.39
C LEU A 89 -0.32 -1.58 -1.62
N ALA A 90 -1.13 -2.00 -0.66
CA ALA A 90 -2.56 -1.69 -0.55
C ALA A 90 -2.83 -1.15 0.87
N LEU A 91 -2.88 0.18 1.01
CA LEU A 91 -2.89 0.86 2.30
C LEU A 91 -4.15 1.67 2.49
N GLN A 92 -4.85 1.49 3.61
CA GLN A 92 -5.99 2.33 3.96
C GLN A 92 -5.58 3.43 4.94
N PHE A 93 -5.89 4.68 4.57
CA PHE A 93 -5.77 5.86 5.43
C PHE A 93 -7.16 6.35 5.85
N SER A 94 -7.21 7.22 6.87
CA SER A 94 -8.46 7.94 7.20
C SER A 94 -8.87 8.90 6.10
N ASP A 95 -7.89 9.44 5.38
CA ASP A 95 -8.06 10.27 4.20
C ASP A 95 -7.09 9.80 3.11
N ASN A 96 -7.60 8.98 2.19
CA ASN A 96 -6.81 8.46 1.06
C ASN A 96 -6.41 9.56 0.07
N GLN A 97 -7.21 10.62 -0.08
CA GLN A 97 -6.91 11.69 -1.02
C GLN A 97 -5.70 12.50 -0.54
N SER A 98 -5.72 12.96 0.72
CA SER A 98 -4.59 13.68 1.31
C SER A 98 -3.34 12.81 1.37
N ALA A 99 -3.47 11.52 1.73
CA ALA A 99 -2.34 10.59 1.74
C ALA A 99 -1.73 10.39 0.34
N ALA A 100 -2.56 10.26 -0.70
CA ALA A 100 -2.08 10.16 -2.08
C ALA A 100 -1.33 11.43 -2.52
N GLN A 101 -1.86 12.61 -2.20
CA GLN A 101 -1.19 13.88 -2.51
C GLN A 101 0.17 14.01 -1.84
N ILE A 102 0.27 13.67 -0.55
CA ILE A 102 1.54 13.70 0.20
C ILE A 102 2.55 12.73 -0.41
N LEU A 103 2.14 11.49 -0.68
CA LEU A 103 3.02 10.49 -1.28
C LEU A 103 3.46 10.90 -2.69
N SER A 104 2.54 11.35 -3.54
CA SER A 104 2.86 11.82 -4.89
C SER A 104 3.78 13.04 -4.89
N ALA A 105 3.65 13.95 -3.92
CA ALA A 105 4.53 15.10 -3.78
C ALA A 105 5.96 14.71 -3.32
N ALA A 106 6.09 13.57 -2.63
CA ALA A 106 7.38 13.05 -2.17
C ALA A 106 8.13 12.23 -3.22
N ILE A 107 7.46 11.73 -4.26
CA ILE A 107 8.13 11.00 -5.35
C ILE A 107 9.07 11.98 -6.08
N PRO A 108 10.37 11.68 -6.19
CA PRO A 108 11.29 12.52 -6.95
C PRO A 108 10.80 12.66 -8.39
N LYS A 109 10.63 13.91 -8.85
CA LYS A 109 10.40 14.16 -10.27
C LYS A 109 11.73 13.88 -10.97
N GLU A 110 11.74 12.97 -11.93
CA GLU A 110 12.91 12.82 -12.81
C GLU A 110 13.29 14.20 -13.34
N ALA A 111 14.52 14.63 -13.05
CA ALA A 111 15.10 15.80 -13.68
C ALA A 111 15.19 15.47 -15.18
N LYS A 112 14.28 16.05 -15.96
CA LYS A 112 14.30 15.95 -17.43
C LYS A 112 15.62 16.44 -17.99
#